data_AF-A0AAE1P3U4-F1
#
_entry.id   AF-A0AAE1P3U4-F1
#
_cell.length_a   1.000
_cell.length_b   1.000
_cell.length_c   1.000
_cell.angle_alpha   90.00
_cell.angle_beta   90.00
_cell.angle_gamma   90.00
#
_symmetry.space_group_name_H-M   'P 1'
#
loop_
_entity.id
_entity.type
_entity.pdbx_description
1 polymer ?
#
loop_
_entity_poly.entity_id
_entity_poly.type
_entity_poly.pdbx_seq_one_letter_code
_entity_poly.pdbx_strand_id
1 'polypeptide(L)'
;MKSEEQRVNDNVGEGEGKERDTRSSEVYSSVDKLPESERVCNSKDAQITDGHYFLKVAEGVVRGIEKTVEQEKAALAAVASDGMTEEVRGIVLAAIGKARLLVSQKIQQFKGLCHKNIAGSAGEEFPTTNEDLAGFWDMVSIQVDDVNNLLKEIDSLRSNGWIEIAKSGPEVTTGRARRKPAPRPATNSSNKSSEISEKSKSRDKITQKMILERRKAMKKSMKTMKVEEINTDKGSMMEIKI
;
A
#
# COMPACT_ATOMS: atom_id res chain seq x y z
N MET A 1 70.77 -35.90 17.35
CA MET A 1 71.28 -34.55 17.63
C MET A 1 70.19 -33.78 18.37
N LYS A 2 70.46 -33.47 19.65
CA LYS A 2 69.80 -32.52 20.60
C LYS A 2 68.27 -32.59 20.71
N SER A 3 67.68 -33.03 21.84
CA SER A 3 67.58 -32.35 23.16
C SER A 3 66.87 -31.00 23.01
N GLU A 4 65.74 -30.70 23.66
CA GLU A 4 65.61 -30.55 25.11
C GLU A 4 64.13 -30.53 25.56
N GLU A 5 63.93 -30.98 26.79
CA GLU A 5 62.70 -31.14 27.57
C GLU A 5 62.71 -30.09 28.69
N GLN A 6 61.59 -29.43 29.01
CA GLN A 6 61.24 -28.96 30.38
C GLN A 6 59.80 -28.36 30.33
N ARG A 7 58.73 -29.00 30.84
CA ARG A 7 58.25 -29.22 32.23
C ARG A 7 57.70 -27.98 32.99
N VAL A 8 56.51 -28.19 33.59
CA VAL A 8 56.04 -27.77 34.94
C VAL A 8 55.43 -26.36 35.09
N ASN A 9 54.28 -26.10 35.76
CA ASN A 9 53.30 -26.91 36.53
C ASN A 9 52.05 -26.08 36.89
N ASP A 10 51.00 -26.80 37.32
CA ASP A 10 50.02 -26.55 38.41
C ASP A 10 49.37 -25.16 38.61
N ASN A 11 48.03 -25.13 38.67
CA ASN A 11 47.37 -25.07 39.97
C ASN A 11 45.87 -25.44 39.92
N VAL A 12 45.49 -26.34 40.83
CA VAL A 12 44.13 -26.68 41.25
C VAL A 12 43.72 -25.69 42.34
N GLY A 13 42.45 -25.29 42.38
CA GLY A 13 41.91 -24.42 43.43
C GLY A 13 40.43 -24.68 43.63
N GLU A 14 40.14 -25.59 44.56
CA GLU A 14 38.82 -25.87 45.14
C GLU A 14 38.29 -24.69 45.97
N GLY A 15 36.97 -24.67 46.14
CA GLY A 15 36.22 -23.84 47.08
C GLY A 15 34.72 -24.05 46.84
N GLU A 16 34.12 -25.06 47.48
CA GLU A 16 33.28 -24.91 48.69
C GLU A 16 32.20 -23.82 48.51
N GLY A 17 30.90 -24.08 48.43
CA GLY A 17 30.07 -24.92 49.30
C GLY A 17 29.06 -24.01 50.03
N LYS A 18 27.75 -24.16 49.71
CA LYS A 18 26.53 -23.91 50.53
C LYS A 18 25.32 -23.75 49.61
N GLU A 19 24.52 -24.79 49.39
CA GLU A 19 23.44 -25.27 50.28
C GLU A 19 22.22 -24.31 50.30
N ARG A 20 21.14 -24.74 49.63
CA ARG A 20 19.82 -24.99 50.27
C ARG A 20 18.79 -25.44 49.24
N ASP A 21 18.65 -26.76 49.21
CA ASP A 21 17.43 -27.50 49.47
C ASP A 21 16.04 -27.00 48.99
N THR A 22 15.38 -27.99 48.40
CA THR A 22 13.98 -28.38 48.55
C THR A 22 12.87 -27.64 47.80
N ARG A 23 12.20 -28.48 46.99
CA ARG A 23 10.74 -28.68 46.95
C ARG A 23 9.95 -27.80 46.00
N SER A 24 10.05 -28.21 44.75
CA SER A 24 8.95 -28.17 43.79
C SER A 24 7.71 -28.92 44.34
N SER A 25 6.54 -28.41 43.93
CA SER A 25 5.19 -28.99 44.03
C SER A 25 4.38 -28.66 45.27
N GLU A 26 3.09 -28.38 45.00
CA GLU A 26 1.97 -27.98 45.89
C GLU A 26 1.89 -26.44 46.03
N VAL A 27 0.87 -25.70 45.56
CA VAL A 27 -0.57 -25.95 45.59
C VAL A 27 -1.29 -25.06 44.57
N TYR A 28 -2.22 -25.67 43.84
CA TYR A 28 -3.28 -25.03 43.06
C TYR A 28 -4.38 -24.53 44.01
N SER A 29 -5.02 -23.40 43.66
CA SER A 29 -6.25 -22.81 44.23
C SER A 29 -6.09 -21.67 45.25
N SER A 30 -6.41 -20.45 44.79
CA SER A 30 -7.22 -19.48 45.54
C SER A 30 -7.71 -18.41 44.57
N VAL A 31 -8.92 -18.63 44.03
CA VAL A 31 -9.71 -17.63 43.32
C VAL A 31 -10.47 -16.81 44.34
N ASP A 32 -10.04 -15.57 44.59
CA ASP A 32 -10.84 -14.57 45.33
C ASP A 32 -10.67 -13.17 44.72
N LYS A 33 -11.53 -12.90 43.73
CA LYS A 33 -12.46 -11.76 43.70
C LYS A 33 -11.98 -10.43 44.33
N LEU A 34 -11.46 -9.52 43.51
CA LEU A 34 -11.54 -8.05 43.73
C LEU A 34 -11.64 -7.29 42.40
N PRO A 35 -12.30 -6.12 42.38
CA PRO A 35 -13.09 -5.61 41.25
C PRO A 35 -12.25 -4.96 40.14
N GLU A 36 -12.62 -5.25 38.89
CA GLU A 36 -11.99 -4.76 37.65
C GLU A 36 -12.36 -3.29 37.33
N SER A 37 -12.29 -2.41 38.33
CA SER A 37 -12.57 -0.97 38.22
C SER A 37 -11.34 -0.11 37.92
N GLU A 38 -10.15 -0.71 37.75
CA GLU A 38 -8.93 0.02 37.42
C GLU A 38 -8.25 -0.64 36.22
N ARG A 39 -8.86 -0.55 35.04
CA ARG A 39 -8.06 -0.48 33.81
C ARG A 39 -7.41 0.88 33.75
N VAL A 40 -6.37 1.02 34.58
CA VAL A 40 -5.30 1.99 34.39
C VAL A 40 -4.90 1.89 32.93
N CYS A 41 -5.09 2.99 32.20
CA CYS A 41 -4.56 3.15 30.86
C CYS A 41 -3.06 2.82 30.92
N ASN A 42 -2.68 1.69 30.30
CA ASN A 42 -1.31 1.21 30.32
C ASN A 42 -0.50 2.13 29.40
N SER A 43 -0.09 3.28 29.93
CA SER A 43 0.73 4.31 29.29
C SER A 43 2.18 3.84 29.14
N LYS A 44 2.40 2.82 28.32
CA LYS A 44 3.76 2.44 27.87
C LYS A 44 3.93 2.97 26.45
N ASP A 45 4.57 4.13 26.37
CA ASP A 45 5.01 4.83 25.17
C ASP A 45 3.91 5.16 24.15
N ALA A 46 3.10 6.18 24.47
CA ALA A 46 2.44 6.95 23.42
C ALA A 46 3.52 7.72 22.64
N GLN A 47 4.25 7.02 21.76
CA GLN A 47 5.15 7.65 20.81
C GLN A 47 4.32 8.66 20.03
N ILE A 48 4.71 9.92 20.08
CA ILE A 48 4.06 10.98 19.30
C ILE A 48 4.32 10.66 17.82
N THR A 49 3.34 10.06 17.16
CA THR A 49 3.37 9.73 15.73
C THR A 49 2.90 10.92 14.92
N ASP A 50 3.67 12.01 14.98
CA ASP A 50 3.42 13.22 14.22
C ASP A 50 3.98 13.14 12.79
N GLY A 51 3.75 14.17 11.97
CA GLY A 51 4.26 14.23 10.61
C GLY A 51 5.80 14.12 10.52
N HIS A 52 6.54 14.61 11.51
CA HIS A 52 8.00 14.50 11.53
C HIS A 52 8.46 13.05 11.73
N TYR A 53 7.84 12.33 12.67
CA TYR A 53 8.08 10.90 12.87
C TYR A 53 7.85 10.12 11.57
N PHE A 54 6.68 10.32 10.94
CA PHE A 54 6.32 9.58 9.74
C PHE A 54 7.17 9.93 8.52
N LEU A 55 7.67 11.18 8.39
CA LEU A 55 8.66 11.52 7.36
C LEU A 55 9.94 10.70 7.50
N LYS A 56 10.46 10.56 8.73
CA LYS A 56 11.66 9.77 9.00
C LYS A 56 11.44 8.29 8.68
N VAL A 57 10.28 7.75 9.03
CA VAL A 57 9.88 6.37 8.70
C VAL A 57 9.79 6.19 7.17
N ALA A 58 9.10 7.09 6.48
CA ALA A 58 8.95 7.04 5.03
C ALA A 58 10.31 7.11 4.31
N GLU A 59 11.23 7.94 4.76
CA GLU A 59 12.60 7.98 4.23
C GLU A 59 13.37 6.70 4.48
N GLY A 60 13.22 6.09 5.66
CA GLY A 60 13.81 4.78 5.96
C GLY A 60 13.35 3.71 4.98
N VAL A 61 12.04 3.66 4.71
CA VAL A 61 11.46 2.74 3.73
C VAL A 61 11.98 3.00 2.32
N VAL A 62 12.03 4.27 1.88
CA VAL A 62 12.56 4.62 0.55
C VAL A 62 14.00 4.16 0.40
N ARG A 63 14.86 4.48 1.37
CA ARG A 63 16.27 4.07 1.33
C ARG A 63 16.42 2.55 1.28
N GLY A 64 15.64 1.81 2.06
CA GLY A 64 15.67 0.35 2.06
C GLY A 64 15.26 -0.27 0.72
N ILE A 65 14.13 0.19 0.18
CA ILE A 65 13.61 -0.29 -1.11
C ILE A 65 14.56 0.08 -2.25
N GLU A 66 15.01 1.33 -2.33
CA GLU A 66 15.91 1.79 -3.40
C GLU A 66 17.25 1.06 -3.38
N LYS A 67 17.81 0.82 -2.18
CA LYS A 67 19.04 0.04 -2.04
C LYS A 67 18.86 -1.37 -2.61
N THR A 68 17.79 -2.06 -2.22
CA THR A 68 17.52 -3.42 -2.68
C THR A 68 17.27 -3.45 -4.19
N VAL A 69 16.49 -2.50 -4.70
CA VAL A 69 16.23 -2.36 -6.14
C VAL A 69 17.52 -2.15 -6.95
N GLU A 70 18.45 -1.33 -6.47
CA GLU A 70 19.72 -1.11 -7.18
C GLU A 70 20.63 -2.34 -7.12
N GLN A 71 20.63 -3.08 -6.01
CA GLN A 71 21.33 -4.36 -5.90
C GLN A 71 20.80 -5.37 -6.92
N GLU A 72 19.49 -5.54 -7.02
CA GLU A 72 18.88 -6.48 -7.97
C GLU A 72 19.09 -6.06 -9.42
N LYS A 73 19.04 -4.76 -9.70
CA LYS A 73 19.34 -4.24 -11.04
C LYS A 73 20.81 -4.45 -11.43
N ALA A 74 21.74 -4.24 -10.50
CA ALA A 74 23.16 -4.51 -10.74
C ALA A 74 23.42 -6.01 -10.95
N ALA A 75 22.77 -6.86 -10.16
CA ALA A 75 22.83 -8.31 -10.32
C ALA A 75 22.29 -8.74 -11.71
N LEU A 76 21.17 -8.18 -12.13
CA LEU A 76 20.58 -8.44 -13.44
C LEU A 76 21.51 -8.00 -14.60
N ALA A 77 22.26 -6.92 -14.42
CA ALA A 77 23.22 -6.44 -15.42
C ALA A 77 24.52 -7.28 -15.47
N ALA A 78 24.87 -7.95 -14.37
CA ALA A 78 26.05 -8.82 -14.29
C ALA A 78 25.83 -10.20 -14.92
N VAL A 79 24.57 -10.62 -15.06
CA VAL A 79 24.22 -11.90 -15.70
C VAL A 79 24.30 -11.73 -17.21
N ALA A 80 25.07 -12.60 -17.87
CA ALA A 80 25.11 -12.65 -19.33
C ALA A 80 23.70 -12.97 -19.88
N SER A 81 23.40 -12.54 -21.11
CA SER A 81 22.07 -12.70 -21.71
C SER A 81 21.55 -14.14 -21.80
N ASP A 82 22.42 -15.14 -21.65
CA ASP A 82 22.09 -16.58 -21.68
C ASP A 82 22.04 -17.23 -20.28
N GLY A 83 22.43 -16.50 -19.22
CA GLY A 83 22.48 -17.00 -17.84
C GLY A 83 21.15 -16.94 -17.08
N MET A 84 20.09 -16.43 -17.72
CA MET A 84 18.78 -16.21 -17.11
C MET A 84 17.69 -16.30 -18.17
N THR A 85 16.62 -17.04 -17.89
CA THR A 85 15.45 -17.12 -18.77
C THR A 85 14.70 -15.78 -18.82
N GLU A 86 14.12 -15.44 -19.97
CA GLU A 86 13.37 -14.19 -20.16
C GLU A 86 12.15 -14.08 -19.22
N GLU A 87 11.57 -15.21 -18.81
CA GLU A 87 10.47 -15.28 -17.85
C GLU A 87 10.90 -14.73 -16.47
N VAL A 88 11.98 -15.27 -15.89
CA VAL A 88 12.53 -14.81 -14.61
C VAL A 88 12.96 -13.35 -14.73
N ARG A 89 13.55 -12.94 -15.88
CA ARG A 89 13.95 -11.55 -16.11
C ARG A 89 12.74 -10.61 -16.09
N GLY A 90 11.64 -11.02 -16.72
CA GLY A 90 10.36 -10.32 -16.68
C GLY A 90 9.83 -10.17 -15.25
N ILE A 91 9.90 -11.24 -14.44
CA ILE A 91 9.48 -11.21 -13.03
C ILE A 91 10.29 -10.20 -12.23
N VAL A 92 11.63 -10.22 -12.36
CA VAL A 92 12.53 -9.29 -11.66
C VAL A 92 12.26 -7.84 -12.07
N LEU A 93 12.14 -7.56 -13.37
CA LEU A 93 11.84 -6.22 -13.87
C LEU A 93 10.47 -5.73 -13.40
N ALA A 94 9.46 -6.60 -13.38
CA ALA A 94 8.12 -6.27 -12.89
C ALA A 94 8.14 -5.91 -11.39
N ALA A 95 8.89 -6.65 -10.58
CA ALA A 95 9.05 -6.36 -9.17
C ALA A 95 9.79 -5.06 -8.90
N ILE A 96 10.89 -4.81 -9.59
CA ILE A 96 11.63 -3.53 -9.55
C ILE A 96 10.68 -2.38 -9.92
N GLY A 97 9.86 -2.57 -10.97
CA GLY A 97 8.83 -1.62 -11.38
C GLY A 97 7.82 -1.34 -10.26
N LYS A 98 7.28 -2.40 -9.65
CA LYS A 98 6.32 -2.30 -8.52
C LYS A 98 6.93 -1.53 -7.35
N ALA A 99 8.18 -1.82 -6.99
CA ALA A 99 8.91 -1.13 -5.92
C ALA A 99 9.08 0.37 -6.21
N ARG A 100 9.51 0.71 -7.43
CA ARG A 100 9.66 2.11 -7.87
C ARG A 100 8.34 2.87 -7.90
N LEU A 101 7.26 2.23 -8.32
CA LEU A 101 5.92 2.83 -8.31
C LEU A 101 5.45 3.08 -6.88
N LEU A 102 5.71 2.16 -5.94
CA LEU A 102 5.39 2.37 -4.53
C LEU A 102 6.10 3.62 -3.99
N VAL A 103 7.40 3.74 -4.23
CA VAL A 103 8.21 4.88 -3.80
C VAL A 103 7.75 6.19 -4.45
N SER A 104 7.67 6.22 -5.78
CA SER A 104 7.37 7.44 -6.54
C SER A 104 5.91 7.91 -6.44
N GLN A 105 4.98 7.02 -6.09
CA GLN A 105 3.56 7.37 -5.99
C GLN A 105 3.08 7.37 -4.54
N LYS A 106 3.04 6.21 -3.89
CA LYS A 106 2.40 6.07 -2.58
C LYS A 106 3.20 6.73 -1.48
N ILE A 107 4.52 6.55 -1.47
CA ILE A 107 5.37 7.20 -0.47
C ILE A 107 5.43 8.71 -0.71
N GLN A 108 5.52 9.17 -1.96
CA GLN A 108 5.47 10.62 -2.23
C GLN A 108 4.15 11.26 -1.81
N GLN A 109 3.01 10.60 -2.06
CA GLN A 109 1.71 11.05 -1.56
C GLN A 109 1.69 11.14 -0.02
N PHE A 110 2.24 10.13 0.66
CA PHE A 110 2.33 10.12 2.11
C PHE A 110 3.21 11.24 2.67
N LYS A 111 4.39 11.49 2.07
CA LYS A 111 5.26 12.61 2.46
C LYS A 111 4.55 13.95 2.31
N GLY A 112 3.79 14.13 1.23
CA GLY A 112 2.96 15.32 1.03
C GLY A 112 1.92 15.50 2.14
N LEU A 113 1.30 14.41 2.60
CA LEU A 113 0.37 14.43 3.72
C LEU A 113 1.07 14.78 5.04
N CYS A 114 2.27 14.26 5.28
CA CYS A 114 3.08 14.61 6.45
C CYS A 114 3.45 16.10 6.46
N HIS A 115 3.86 16.67 5.32
CA HIS A 115 4.15 18.11 5.24
C HIS A 115 2.92 18.98 5.52
N LYS A 116 1.73 18.56 5.08
CA LYS A 116 0.47 19.26 5.42
C LYS A 116 0.16 19.21 6.91
N ASN A 117 0.37 18.06 7.55
CA ASN A 117 0.22 17.93 9.01
C ASN A 117 1.19 18.85 9.76
N ILE A 118 2.44 18.98 9.29
CA ILE A 118 3.45 19.86 9.89
C ILE A 118 3.14 21.35 9.66
N ALA A 119 2.68 21.71 8.46
CA ALA A 119 2.43 23.10 8.07
C ALA A 119 1.06 23.63 8.54
N GLY A 120 0.07 22.75 8.74
CA GLY A 120 -1.35 23.07 8.76
C GLY A 120 -2.01 23.16 10.14
N SER A 121 -1.27 23.29 11.24
CA SER A 121 -1.89 23.42 12.57
C SER A 121 -2.48 24.81 12.87
N ALA A 122 -2.47 25.75 11.92
CA ALA A 122 -2.99 27.11 12.11
C ALA A 122 -3.93 27.54 10.97
N GLY A 123 -5.22 27.21 11.09
CA GLY A 123 -6.30 27.94 10.40
C GLY A 123 -6.99 27.29 9.19
N GLU A 124 -6.71 26.02 8.86
CA GLU A 124 -7.51 25.28 7.86
C GLU A 124 -8.76 24.64 8.49
N GLU A 125 -9.89 24.64 7.77
CA GLU A 125 -11.18 24.06 8.22
C GLU A 125 -11.10 22.53 8.41
N PHE A 126 -10.15 21.86 7.73
CA PHE A 126 -9.92 20.41 7.80
C PHE A 126 -8.41 20.08 7.81
N PRO A 127 -7.70 20.29 8.94
CA PRO A 127 -6.29 19.99 9.03
C PRO A 127 -6.04 18.49 8.97
N THR A 128 -4.89 18.09 8.40
CA THR A 128 -4.47 16.68 8.44
C THR A 128 -4.11 16.31 9.88
N THR A 129 -4.85 15.37 10.47
CA THR A 129 -4.62 14.90 11.84
C THR A 129 -3.57 13.79 11.89
N ASN A 130 -3.05 13.51 13.09
CA ASN A 130 -2.13 12.38 13.28
C ASN A 130 -2.83 11.03 13.02
N GLU A 131 -4.16 10.95 13.21
CA GLU A 131 -4.96 9.77 12.88
C GLU A 131 -5.04 9.54 11.36
N ASP A 132 -5.17 10.62 10.57
CA ASP A 132 -5.14 10.54 9.10
C ASP A 132 -3.78 10.00 8.61
N LEU A 133 -2.67 10.44 9.25
CA LEU A 133 -1.34 9.94 8.94
C LEU A 133 -1.19 8.45 9.29
N ALA A 134 -1.63 8.04 10.48
CA ALA A 134 -1.57 6.65 10.90
C ALA A 134 -2.39 5.75 9.95
N GLY A 135 -3.63 6.12 9.64
CA GLY A 135 -4.48 5.33 8.75
C GLY A 135 -3.93 5.23 7.31
N PHE A 136 -3.35 6.31 6.78
CA PHE A 136 -2.70 6.23 5.47
C PHE A 136 -1.42 5.37 5.52
N TRP A 137 -0.65 5.48 6.61
CA TRP A 137 0.55 4.68 6.81
C TRP A 137 0.24 3.20 6.90
N ASP A 138 -0.82 2.79 7.60
CA ASP A 138 -1.22 1.38 7.68
C ASP A 138 -1.44 0.79 6.27
N MET A 139 -2.16 1.50 5.40
CA MET A 139 -2.36 1.08 4.02
C MET A 139 -1.05 1.03 3.21
N VAL A 140 -0.14 1.98 3.42
CA VAL A 140 1.17 2.03 2.74
C VAL A 140 2.08 0.92 3.23
N SER A 141 2.11 0.66 4.54
CA SER A 141 2.96 -0.34 5.19
C SER A 141 2.66 -1.75 4.68
N ILE A 142 1.38 -2.10 4.51
CA ILE A 142 0.98 -3.38 3.87
C ILE A 142 1.59 -3.50 2.47
N GLN A 143 1.58 -2.42 1.69
CA GLN A 143 2.18 -2.44 0.34
C GLN A 143 3.71 -2.47 0.36
N VAL A 144 4.33 -1.86 1.38
CA VAL A 144 5.77 -1.95 1.63
C VAL A 144 6.16 -3.39 1.93
N ASP A 145 5.41 -4.07 2.79
CA ASP A 145 5.65 -5.47 3.13
C ASP A 145 5.48 -6.39 1.91
N ASP A 146 4.44 -6.18 1.10
CA ASP A 146 4.24 -6.88 -0.18
C ASP A 146 5.44 -6.72 -1.12
N VAL A 147 6.01 -5.52 -1.20
CA VAL A 147 7.18 -5.24 -2.05
C VAL A 147 8.44 -5.85 -1.44
N ASN A 148 8.64 -5.74 -0.13
CA ASN A 148 9.79 -6.33 0.55
C ASN A 148 9.80 -7.86 0.41
N ASN A 149 8.65 -8.51 0.53
CA ASN A 149 8.53 -9.96 0.33
C ASN A 149 8.85 -10.34 -1.12
N LEU A 150 8.37 -9.57 -2.09
CA LEU A 150 8.69 -9.78 -3.50
C LEU A 150 10.18 -9.61 -3.80
N LEU A 151 10.83 -8.61 -3.20
CA LEU A 151 12.28 -8.40 -3.34
C LEU A 151 13.09 -9.52 -2.67
N LYS A 152 12.65 -10.03 -1.51
CA LYS A 152 13.26 -11.21 -0.86
C LYS A 152 13.15 -12.48 -1.71
N GLU A 153 12.03 -12.65 -2.40
CA GLU A 153 11.84 -13.77 -3.33
C GLU A 153 12.83 -13.67 -4.49
N ILE A 154 13.06 -12.47 -5.02
CA ILE A 154 14.06 -12.23 -6.06
C ILE A 154 15.47 -12.48 -5.56
N ASP A 155 15.81 -12.00 -4.36
CA ASP A 155 17.09 -12.31 -3.72
C ASP A 155 17.32 -13.82 -3.58
N SER A 156 16.26 -14.57 -3.28
CA SER A 156 16.31 -16.03 -3.20
C SER A 156 16.50 -16.66 -4.59
N LEU A 157 15.82 -16.17 -5.63
CA LEU A 157 16.04 -16.61 -7.01
C LEU A 157 17.48 -16.36 -7.45
N ARG A 158 18.03 -15.18 -7.13
CA ARG A 158 19.44 -14.83 -7.38
C ARG A 158 20.38 -15.79 -6.69
N SER A 159 20.13 -16.14 -5.43
CA SER A 159 20.96 -17.09 -4.67
C SER A 159 20.95 -18.52 -5.25
N ASN A 160 19.88 -18.88 -5.97
CA ASN A 160 19.74 -20.17 -6.67
C ASN A 160 20.16 -20.11 -8.15
N GLY A 161 20.91 -19.08 -8.55
CA GLY A 161 21.40 -18.94 -9.93
C GLY A 161 20.30 -18.59 -10.93
N TRP A 162 19.27 -17.86 -10.50
CA TRP A 162 18.11 -17.45 -11.32
C TRP A 162 17.25 -18.62 -11.84
N ILE A 163 17.37 -19.78 -11.20
CA ILE A 163 16.54 -20.94 -11.50
C ILE A 163 15.20 -20.74 -10.80
N GLU A 164 14.13 -20.76 -11.57
CA GLU A 164 12.77 -20.75 -11.03
C GLU A 164 12.56 -22.05 -10.24
N ILE A 165 12.46 -21.93 -8.92
CA ILE A 165 12.00 -23.04 -8.09
C ILE A 165 10.54 -23.20 -8.45
N ALA A 166 10.22 -24.23 -9.24
CA ALA A 166 8.85 -24.61 -9.55
C ALA A 166 8.10 -24.79 -8.23
N LYS A 167 7.38 -23.75 -7.80
CA LYS A 167 6.38 -23.87 -6.75
C LYS A 167 5.32 -24.78 -7.35
N SER A 168 5.40 -26.07 -7.05
CA SER A 168 4.35 -27.04 -7.31
C SER A 168 3.15 -26.68 -6.44
N GLY A 169 2.40 -25.69 -6.89
CA GLY A 169 1.15 -25.20 -6.34
C GLY A 169 0.38 -24.63 -7.51
N PRO A 170 -0.96 -24.75 -7.53
CA PRO A 170 -1.73 -24.38 -8.70
C PRO A 170 -1.38 -22.95 -9.08
N GLU A 171 -1.08 -22.75 -10.36
CA GLU A 171 -0.81 -21.48 -11.00
C GLU A 171 -1.94 -20.51 -10.66
N VAL A 172 -1.81 -19.81 -9.54
CA VAL A 172 -2.62 -18.64 -9.27
C VAL A 172 -2.00 -17.58 -10.14
N THR A 173 -2.48 -17.54 -11.38
CA THR A 173 -2.46 -16.35 -12.22
C THR A 173 -3.04 -15.22 -11.37
N THR A 174 -2.17 -14.53 -10.62
CA THR A 174 -2.53 -13.26 -10.00
C THR A 174 -2.55 -12.23 -11.12
N GLY A 175 -3.49 -12.39 -12.04
CA GLY A 175 -4.17 -11.28 -12.67
C GLY A 175 -4.81 -10.50 -11.54
N ARG A 176 -4.03 -9.65 -10.87
CA ARG A 176 -4.56 -8.59 -10.03
C ARG A 176 -5.27 -7.65 -11.00
N ALA A 177 -6.52 -8.01 -11.28
CA ALA A 177 -7.48 -7.18 -11.96
C ALA A 177 -7.37 -5.80 -11.32
N ARG A 178 -6.86 -4.87 -12.13
CA ARG A 178 -6.83 -3.44 -11.84
C ARG A 178 -8.24 -3.07 -11.35
N ARG A 179 -8.39 -2.87 -10.04
CA ARG A 179 -9.67 -2.48 -9.43
C ARG A 179 -10.09 -1.16 -10.10
N LYS A 180 -11.01 -1.24 -11.06
CA LYS A 180 -11.85 -0.11 -11.44
C LYS A 180 -12.78 0.17 -10.26
N PRO A 181 -13.06 1.43 -9.90
CA PRO A 181 -14.05 1.74 -8.87
C PRO A 181 -15.43 1.19 -9.28
N ALA A 182 -16.13 0.63 -8.29
CA ALA A 182 -17.28 -0.26 -8.45
C ALA A 182 -18.51 0.38 -9.14
N PRO A 183 -19.29 -0.40 -9.91
CA PRO A 183 -20.72 -0.18 -10.05
C PRO A 183 -21.51 -1.01 -9.00
N ARG A 184 -22.55 -0.38 -8.45
CA ARG A 184 -23.54 -0.89 -7.47
C ARG A 184 -24.44 -2.03 -8.04
N PRO A 185 -25.27 -2.72 -7.22
CA PRO A 185 -25.27 -4.19 -7.13
C PRO A 185 -26.19 -4.96 -8.09
N ALA A 186 -25.65 -6.13 -8.45
CA ALA A 186 -26.22 -7.47 -8.73
C ALA A 186 -27.71 -7.63 -9.09
N THR A 187 -27.95 -8.31 -10.22
CA THR A 187 -28.81 -9.51 -10.26
C THR A 187 -28.20 -10.60 -11.16
N ASN A 188 -28.43 -11.85 -10.75
CA ASN A 188 -27.80 -13.12 -11.09
C ASN A 188 -27.30 -13.37 -12.52
N SER A 189 -26.10 -13.96 -12.57
CA SER A 189 -25.56 -14.71 -13.69
C SER A 189 -26.07 -16.16 -13.65
N SER A 190 -26.58 -16.65 -14.78
CA SER A 190 -26.47 -18.05 -15.16
C SER A 190 -26.22 -18.16 -16.65
N ASN A 191 -25.00 -18.57 -17.00
CA ASN A 191 -24.59 -19.34 -18.18
C ASN A 191 -25.35 -19.11 -19.50
N LYS A 192 -24.73 -18.40 -20.46
CA LYS A 192 -24.44 -18.93 -21.81
C LYS A 192 -23.66 -17.93 -22.66
N SER A 193 -22.44 -18.31 -23.00
CA SER A 193 -21.61 -17.73 -24.04
C SER A 193 -22.21 -17.98 -25.43
N SER A 194 -22.74 -16.93 -26.08
CA SER A 194 -22.71 -16.76 -27.56
C SER A 194 -23.50 -15.55 -28.13
N GLU A 195 -24.30 -14.80 -27.36
CA GLU A 195 -25.23 -13.77 -27.91
C GLU A 195 -24.90 -12.29 -27.58
N ILE A 196 -23.69 -11.94 -27.17
CA ILE A 196 -23.38 -10.57 -26.65
C ILE A 196 -23.05 -9.53 -27.75
N SER A 197 -22.86 -9.94 -29.01
CA SER A 197 -22.45 -9.04 -30.10
C SER A 197 -23.55 -8.06 -30.56
N GLU A 198 -24.84 -8.43 -30.42
CA GLU A 198 -25.93 -7.62 -30.99
C GLU A 198 -26.64 -6.69 -29.98
N LYS A 199 -26.71 -7.09 -28.70
CA LYS A 199 -27.34 -6.29 -27.63
C LYS A 199 -26.51 -5.04 -27.25
N SER A 200 -25.20 -5.12 -27.43
CA SER A 200 -24.26 -4.03 -27.15
C SER A 200 -24.42 -2.88 -28.16
N LYS A 201 -24.51 -3.21 -29.45
CA LYS A 201 -24.76 -2.24 -30.53
C LYS A 201 -26.12 -1.54 -30.41
N SER A 202 -27.12 -2.20 -29.82
CA SER A 202 -28.46 -1.63 -29.64
C SER A 202 -28.53 -0.69 -28.43
N ARG A 203 -27.83 -0.97 -27.32
CA ARG A 203 -27.69 -0.01 -26.20
C ARG A 203 -26.91 1.25 -26.59
N ASP A 204 -25.87 1.11 -27.38
CA ASP A 204 -25.09 2.28 -27.85
C ASP A 204 -25.93 3.19 -28.74
N LYS A 205 -26.76 2.61 -29.63
CA LYS A 205 -27.70 3.37 -30.48
C LYS A 205 -28.76 4.12 -29.66
N ILE A 206 -29.30 3.48 -28.61
CA ILE A 206 -30.28 4.13 -27.71
C ILE A 206 -29.62 5.30 -26.97
N THR A 207 -28.41 5.10 -26.46
CA THR A 207 -27.66 6.12 -25.72
C THR A 207 -27.30 7.31 -26.62
N GLN A 208 -26.83 7.05 -27.84
CA GLN A 208 -26.54 8.10 -28.83
C GLN A 208 -27.80 8.90 -29.21
N LYS A 209 -28.94 8.23 -29.41
CA LYS A 209 -30.21 8.89 -29.76
C LYS A 209 -30.67 9.83 -28.64
N MET A 210 -30.57 9.39 -27.38
CA MET A 210 -30.94 10.21 -26.22
C MET A 210 -30.05 11.45 -26.08
N ILE A 211 -28.74 11.32 -26.31
CA ILE A 211 -27.79 12.45 -26.27
C ILE A 211 -28.11 13.48 -27.36
N LEU A 212 -28.40 13.03 -28.59
CA LEU A 212 -28.75 13.92 -29.70
C LEU A 212 -30.06 14.66 -29.46
N GLU A 213 -31.07 13.98 -28.90
CA GLU A 213 -32.35 14.57 -28.56
C GLU A 213 -32.20 15.62 -27.45
N ARG A 214 -31.45 15.30 -26.39
CA ARG A 214 -31.14 16.25 -25.31
C ARG A 214 -30.38 17.47 -25.82
N ARG A 215 -29.44 17.28 -26.76
CA ARG A 215 -28.71 18.40 -27.40
C ARG A 215 -29.62 19.27 -28.26
N LYS A 216 -30.60 18.69 -28.97
CA LYS A 216 -31.60 19.45 -29.74
C LYS A 216 -32.55 20.22 -28.83
N ALA A 217 -33.00 19.60 -27.74
CA ALA A 217 -33.85 20.25 -26.74
C ALA A 217 -33.14 21.44 -26.08
N MET A 218 -31.87 21.29 -25.69
CA MET A 218 -31.09 22.41 -25.15
C MET A 218 -30.87 23.53 -26.17
N LYS A 219 -30.64 23.21 -27.45
CA LYS A 219 -30.55 24.25 -28.49
C LYS A 219 -31.88 24.99 -28.69
N LYS A 220 -33.01 24.29 -28.58
CA LYS A 220 -34.34 24.92 -28.65
C LYS A 220 -34.59 25.82 -27.44
N SER A 221 -34.25 25.37 -26.23
CA SER A 221 -34.40 26.20 -25.01
C SER A 221 -33.46 27.41 -25.00
N MET A 222 -32.22 27.26 -25.47
CA MET A 222 -31.32 28.41 -25.63
C MET A 222 -31.84 29.40 -26.67
N LYS A 223 -32.46 28.93 -27.76
CA LYS A 223 -33.06 29.82 -28.75
C LYS A 223 -34.31 30.51 -28.21
N THR A 224 -35.14 29.84 -27.39
CA THR A 224 -36.32 30.47 -26.79
C THR A 224 -35.92 31.48 -25.71
N MET A 225 -34.96 31.16 -24.83
CA MET A 225 -34.43 32.13 -23.88
C MET A 225 -33.81 33.34 -24.59
N LYS A 226 -33.05 33.09 -25.66
CA LYS A 226 -32.47 34.17 -26.45
C LYS A 226 -33.50 34.97 -27.25
N VAL A 227 -34.72 34.45 -27.48
CA VAL A 227 -35.83 35.20 -28.12
C VAL A 227 -36.64 35.99 -27.09
N GLU A 228 -36.79 35.49 -25.86
CA GLU A 228 -37.40 36.21 -24.74
C GLU A 228 -36.52 37.38 -24.25
N GLU A 229 -35.20 37.22 -24.29
CA GLU A 229 -34.23 38.27 -23.95
C GLU A 229 -34.25 39.45 -24.94
N ILE A 230 -34.58 39.23 -26.22
CA ILE A 230 -34.73 40.31 -27.22
C ILE A 230 -36.11 40.99 -27.19
N ASN A 231 -37.13 40.34 -26.62
CA ASN A 231 -38.49 40.88 -26.61
C ASN A 231 -38.76 41.74 -25.35
N THR A 232 -38.02 41.48 -24.27
CA THR A 232 -38.07 42.30 -23.04
C THR A 232 -37.39 43.67 -23.20
N ASP A 233 -36.41 43.80 -24.10
CA ASP A 233 -35.71 45.07 -24.36
C ASP A 233 -36.47 46.02 -25.32
N LYS A 234 -37.50 45.52 -26.03
CA LYS A 234 -38.36 46.35 -26.90
C LYS A 234 -39.64 46.85 -26.22
N GLY A 235 -40.01 46.28 -25.07
CA GLY A 235 -41.17 46.69 -24.28
C GLY A 235 -40.95 47.93 -23.41
N SER A 236 -39.69 48.33 -23.18
CA SER A 236 -39.36 49.50 -22.34
C SER A 236 -39.32 50.84 -23.11
N MET A 237 -39.63 50.85 -24.41
CA MET A 237 -39.52 52.05 -25.27
C MET A 237 -40.87 52.45 -25.89
N MET A 238 -41.97 52.32 -25.14
CA MET A 238 -43.28 52.90 -25.50
C MET A 238 -44.09 53.39 -24.29
N GLU A 239 -43.45 53.94 -23.26
CA GLU A 239 -44.12 54.90 -22.37
C GLU A 239 -43.16 56.07 -22.14
N ILE A 240 -43.71 57.28 -22.01
CA ILE A 240 -43.01 58.59 -22.00
C ILE A 240 -42.82 59.22 -23.39
N LYS A 241 -43.93 59.67 -23.99
CA LYS A 241 -43.98 60.99 -24.62
C LYS A 241 -45.25 61.70 -24.15
N ILE A 242 -45.01 62.65 -23.25
CA ILE A 242 -45.65 63.97 -23.02
C ILE A 242 -47.01 64.16 -23.69
#